data_AF-A0A958SA49-F1
#
_entry.id   AF-A0A958SA49-F1
#
_cell.length_a   1.000
_cell.length_b   1.000
_cell.length_c   1.000
_cell.angle_alpha   90.00
_cell.angle_beta   90.00
_cell.angle_gamma   90.00
#
_symmetry.space_group_name_H-M   'P 1'
#
loop_
_entity.id
_entity.type
_entity.pdbx_description
1 polymer ?
#
loop_
_entity_poly.entity_id
_entity_poly.type
_entity_poly.pdbx_seq_one_letter_code
_entity_poly.pdbx_strand_id
1 'polypeptide(L)'
;LRAYEERSMGKKTLIFNNGINTSLNVYDTFRKAGYEIKHLDNTNTAAERKEILDWFKHKDDAILTSVSILTTGFDEPTVESVILNRATKSLTLYYQMIGRGSRPLPHKKTFSIIDLGNNLARFGPWEEKVDWYDIFRQPDYYIQGIMADDEIERNFKYEMPQELREKFSKSVEIDFNVNEEYKKAVKLGGKSRQVLDKSIEQHAKMCIENSEDVMDARCLAELLSNEIEYRIRLFSYCITKSSESYLKWLKEDYERKLSLKITQGF
;
A
#
# COMPACT_ATOMS: atom_id res chain seq x y z
N LEU A 1 4.23 0.64 -10.19
CA LEU A 1 5.48 1.11 -10.81
C LEU A 1 6.56 1.32 -9.75
N ARG A 2 6.42 2.31 -8.87
CA ARG A 2 7.36 2.58 -7.76
C ARG A 2 7.85 1.34 -7.01
N ALA A 3 6.93 0.48 -6.56
CA ALA A 3 7.31 -0.75 -5.84
C ALA A 3 8.21 -1.70 -6.67
N TYR A 4 7.98 -1.78 -7.99
CA TYR A 4 8.86 -2.54 -8.89
C TYR A 4 10.23 -1.86 -9.01
N GLU A 5 10.27 -0.55 -9.23
CA GLU A 5 11.53 0.21 -9.39
C GLU A 5 12.42 0.12 -8.15
N GLU A 6 11.83 0.16 -6.96
CA GLU A 6 12.58 0.10 -5.69
C GLU A 6 13.11 -1.30 -5.35
N ARG A 7 12.41 -2.38 -5.74
CA ARG A 7 12.65 -3.74 -5.20
C ARG A 7 12.91 -4.81 -6.25
N SER A 8 12.49 -4.60 -7.50
CA SER A 8 12.48 -5.62 -8.55
C SER A 8 12.91 -5.12 -9.93
N MET A 9 13.50 -3.93 -10.03
CA MET A 9 14.01 -3.39 -11.29
C MET A 9 14.99 -4.36 -11.95
N GLY A 10 14.74 -4.68 -13.23
CA GLY A 10 15.56 -5.58 -14.04
C GLY A 10 15.34 -7.07 -13.78
N LYS A 11 14.45 -7.44 -12.86
CA LYS A 11 14.12 -8.85 -12.56
C LYS A 11 12.95 -9.34 -13.40
N LYS A 12 12.98 -10.62 -13.81
CA LYS A 12 11.81 -11.26 -14.42
C LYS A 12 10.62 -11.24 -13.47
N THR A 13 9.54 -10.55 -13.83
CA THR A 13 8.47 -10.17 -12.90
C THR A 13 7.07 -10.61 -13.35
N LEU A 14 6.34 -11.27 -12.44
CA LEU A 14 4.90 -11.54 -12.59
C LEU A 14 4.09 -10.57 -11.74
N ILE A 15 3.02 -10.01 -12.29
CA ILE A 15 2.07 -9.15 -11.57
C ILE A 15 0.68 -9.79 -11.62
N PHE A 16 0.11 -10.08 -10.46
CA PHE A 16 -1.24 -10.64 -10.32
C PHE A 16 -2.23 -9.55 -9.95
N ASN A 17 -3.30 -9.40 -10.74
CA ASN A 17 -4.31 -8.36 -10.53
C ASN A 17 -5.68 -8.95 -10.22
N ASN A 18 -6.56 -8.13 -9.66
CA ASN A 18 -7.94 -8.50 -9.32
C ASN A 18 -8.91 -8.43 -10.50
N GLY A 19 -8.58 -7.68 -11.56
CA GLY A 19 -9.46 -7.49 -12.71
C GLY A 19 -8.71 -7.00 -13.96
N ILE A 20 -9.35 -7.17 -15.12
CA ILE A 20 -8.78 -6.86 -16.45
C ILE A 20 -8.40 -5.38 -16.54
N ASN A 21 -9.32 -4.48 -16.19
CA ASN A 21 -9.06 -3.04 -16.24
C ASN A 21 -7.88 -2.61 -15.37
N THR A 22 -7.76 -3.16 -14.15
CA THR A 22 -6.60 -2.92 -13.28
C THR A 22 -5.30 -3.37 -13.93
N SER A 23 -5.30 -4.57 -14.53
CA SER A 23 -4.12 -5.12 -15.21
C SER A 23 -3.75 -4.32 -16.46
N LEU A 24 -4.72 -3.81 -17.22
CA LEU A 24 -4.49 -2.92 -18.36
C LEU A 24 -3.92 -1.57 -17.92
N ASN A 25 -4.42 -0.98 -16.83
CA ASN A 25 -3.84 0.23 -16.25
C ASN A 25 -2.39 0.01 -15.81
N VAL A 26 -2.09 -1.14 -15.20
CA VAL A 26 -0.71 -1.54 -14.87
C VAL A 26 0.14 -1.64 -16.14
N TYR A 27 -0.35 -2.36 -17.15
CA TYR A 27 0.32 -2.47 -18.46
C TYR A 27 0.65 -1.09 -19.05
N ASP A 28 -0.32 -0.19 -19.13
CA ASP A 28 -0.13 1.15 -19.68
C ASP A 28 0.84 1.99 -18.85
N THR A 29 0.80 1.86 -17.53
CA THR A 29 1.71 2.58 -16.63
C THR A 29 3.16 2.16 -16.85
N PHE A 30 3.43 0.86 -16.91
CA PHE A 30 4.77 0.34 -17.14
C PHE A 30 5.27 0.65 -18.56
N ARG A 31 4.41 0.50 -19.57
CA ARG A 31 4.72 0.83 -20.97
C ARG A 31 5.08 2.31 -21.13
N LYS A 32 4.33 3.22 -20.51
CA LYS A 32 4.62 4.67 -20.54
C LYS A 32 5.95 5.02 -19.85
N ALA A 33 6.34 4.24 -18.85
CA ALA A 33 7.64 4.37 -18.19
C ALA A 33 8.80 3.72 -18.96
N GLY A 34 8.53 3.14 -20.14
CA GLY A 34 9.57 2.56 -21.01
C GLY A 34 9.91 1.10 -20.72
N TYR A 35 9.16 0.41 -19.85
CA TYR A 35 9.39 -1.00 -19.56
C TYR A 35 8.69 -1.91 -20.58
N GLU A 36 9.37 -3.00 -20.94
CA GLU A 36 8.79 -4.05 -21.76
C GLU A 36 7.86 -4.94 -20.91
N ILE A 37 6.56 -4.71 -21.07
CA ILE A 37 5.50 -5.43 -20.35
C ILE A 37 4.52 -6.04 -21.34
N LYS A 38 3.95 -7.21 -21.01
CA LYS A 38 2.78 -7.78 -21.70
C LYS A 38 1.64 -8.01 -20.71
N HIS A 39 0.42 -7.93 -21.23
CA HIS A 39 -0.81 -8.23 -20.49
C HIS A 39 -1.36 -9.60 -20.91
N LEU A 40 -1.83 -10.40 -19.95
CA LEU A 40 -2.47 -11.68 -20.21
C LEU A 40 -3.75 -11.87 -19.38
N ASP A 41 -4.87 -12.08 -20.07
CA ASP A 41 -6.17 -12.42 -19.49
C ASP A 41 -6.95 -13.45 -20.35
N ASN A 42 -8.23 -13.66 -20.01
CA ASN A 42 -9.10 -14.67 -20.62
C ASN A 42 -9.69 -14.22 -21.96
N THR A 43 -9.53 -12.96 -22.33
CA THR A 43 -9.92 -12.42 -23.62
C THR A 43 -8.84 -12.65 -24.68
N ASN A 44 -7.58 -12.90 -24.27
CA ASN A 44 -6.52 -13.28 -25.19
C ASN A 44 -6.80 -14.61 -25.88
N THR A 45 -6.67 -14.63 -27.20
CA THR A 45 -6.77 -15.82 -28.03
C THR A 45 -5.66 -16.82 -27.70
N ALA A 46 -5.83 -18.07 -28.13
CA ALA A 46 -4.81 -19.10 -27.94
C ALA A 46 -3.47 -18.74 -28.61
N ALA A 47 -3.51 -18.06 -29.75
CA ALA A 47 -2.32 -17.62 -30.47
C ALA A 47 -1.58 -16.51 -29.70
N GLU A 48 -2.30 -15.47 -29.27
CA GLU A 48 -1.72 -14.36 -28.48
C GLU A 48 -1.14 -14.88 -27.16
N ARG A 49 -1.87 -15.77 -26.47
CA ARG A 49 -1.37 -16.41 -25.24
C ARG A 49 -0.06 -17.12 -25.48
N LYS A 50 0.04 -17.91 -26.55
CA LYS A 50 1.27 -18.63 -26.89
C LYS A 50 2.43 -17.65 -27.14
N GLU A 51 2.18 -16.59 -27.90
CA GLU A 51 3.18 -15.54 -28.18
C GLU A 51 3.66 -14.85 -26.90
N ILE A 52 2.74 -14.42 -26.04
CA ILE A 52 3.06 -13.72 -24.79
C ILE A 52 3.90 -14.61 -23.86
N LEU A 53 3.52 -15.88 -23.72
CA LEU A 53 4.24 -16.82 -22.87
C LEU A 53 5.62 -17.18 -23.43
N ASP A 54 5.74 -17.30 -24.76
CA ASP A 54 7.02 -17.54 -25.43
C ASP A 54 7.97 -16.34 -25.27
N TRP A 55 7.45 -15.12 -25.44
CA TRP A 55 8.18 -13.88 -25.16
C TRP A 55 8.68 -13.83 -23.71
N PHE A 56 7.80 -14.09 -22.74
CA PHE A 56 8.15 -14.05 -21.32
C PHE A 56 9.21 -15.09 -20.93
N LYS A 57 9.21 -16.25 -21.59
CA LYS A 57 10.21 -17.30 -21.39
C LYS A 57 11.61 -16.85 -21.82
N HIS A 58 11.73 -16.24 -22.99
CA HIS A 58 13.04 -15.93 -23.59
C HIS A 58 13.63 -14.57 -23.20
N LYS A 59 12.81 -13.66 -22.67
CA LYS A 59 13.24 -12.33 -22.25
C LYS A 59 13.56 -12.32 -20.76
N ASP A 60 14.79 -11.97 -20.39
CA ASP A 60 15.28 -12.09 -19.01
C ASP A 60 14.63 -11.09 -18.04
N ASP A 61 14.43 -9.85 -18.45
CA ASP A 61 13.81 -8.76 -17.66
C ASP A 61 12.32 -8.60 -17.95
N ALA A 62 11.66 -9.66 -18.45
CA ALA A 62 10.27 -9.60 -18.87
C ALA A 62 9.32 -9.30 -17.70
N ILE A 63 8.34 -8.42 -17.95
CA ILE A 63 7.26 -8.13 -17.01
C ILE A 63 5.94 -8.63 -17.60
N LEU A 64 5.23 -9.47 -16.86
CA LEU A 64 3.94 -10.02 -17.29
C LEU A 64 2.86 -9.69 -16.25
N THR A 65 1.89 -8.88 -16.65
CA THR A 65 0.72 -8.56 -15.84
C THR A 65 -0.46 -9.43 -16.22
N SER A 66 -1.08 -10.09 -15.24
CA SER A 66 -2.08 -11.12 -15.50
C SER A 66 -3.33 -11.03 -14.62
N VAL A 67 -4.40 -11.66 -15.10
CA VAL A 67 -5.67 -11.85 -14.38
C VAL A 67 -6.13 -13.29 -14.52
N SER A 68 -6.30 -13.99 -13.39
CA SER A 68 -6.98 -15.30 -13.26
C SER A 68 -6.49 -16.47 -14.12
N ILE A 69 -5.37 -16.35 -14.84
CA ILE A 69 -4.90 -17.38 -15.79
C ILE A 69 -3.57 -18.02 -15.42
N LEU A 70 -2.65 -17.27 -14.82
CA LEU A 70 -1.34 -17.81 -14.46
C LEU A 70 -1.37 -18.60 -13.14
N THR A 71 -2.55 -18.88 -12.60
CA THR A 71 -2.74 -19.69 -11.40
C THR A 71 -2.67 -21.19 -11.71
N THR A 72 -2.88 -21.61 -12.97
CA THR A 72 -2.77 -23.02 -13.41
C THR A 72 -2.10 -23.13 -14.79
N GLY A 73 -1.28 -24.18 -15.01
CA GLY A 73 -0.76 -24.53 -16.35
C GLY A 73 0.40 -23.69 -16.92
N PHE A 74 0.89 -22.68 -16.21
CA PHE A 74 2.10 -21.92 -16.59
C PHE A 74 3.29 -22.29 -15.70
N ASP A 75 4.41 -22.71 -16.30
CA ASP A 75 5.62 -23.07 -15.57
C ASP A 75 6.83 -22.33 -16.17
N GLU A 76 7.33 -21.33 -15.44
CA GLU A 76 8.51 -20.56 -15.79
C GLU A 76 9.39 -20.38 -14.55
N PRO A 77 10.36 -21.29 -14.33
CA PRO A 77 11.21 -21.25 -13.13
C PRO A 77 12.10 -20.01 -13.04
N THR A 78 12.33 -19.27 -14.14
CA THR A 78 13.20 -18.09 -14.15
C THR A 78 12.56 -16.84 -13.52
N VAL A 79 11.30 -16.90 -13.08
CA VAL A 79 10.65 -15.77 -12.38
C VAL A 79 11.39 -15.43 -11.07
N GLU A 80 11.82 -14.18 -10.94
CA GLU A 80 12.59 -13.68 -9.80
C GLU A 80 11.77 -12.78 -8.87
N SER A 81 10.67 -12.22 -9.37
CA SER A 81 9.80 -11.33 -8.61
C SER A 81 8.32 -11.61 -8.86
N VAL A 82 7.54 -11.70 -7.78
CA VAL A 82 6.08 -11.82 -7.81
C VAL A 82 5.48 -10.60 -7.11
N ILE A 83 4.65 -9.85 -7.85
CA ILE A 83 3.91 -8.71 -7.34
C ILE A 83 2.44 -9.08 -7.21
N LEU A 84 1.90 -9.01 -5.99
CA LEU A 84 0.49 -9.23 -5.70
C LEU A 84 -0.23 -7.89 -5.71
N ASN A 85 -0.72 -7.46 -6.88
CA ASN A 85 -1.58 -6.29 -7.04
C ASN A 85 -3.07 -6.65 -6.87
N ARG A 86 -3.36 -7.45 -5.84
CA ARG A 86 -4.70 -7.91 -5.49
C ARG A 86 -4.80 -8.34 -4.05
N ALA A 87 -5.85 -7.93 -3.37
CA ALA A 87 -6.27 -8.56 -2.12
C ALA A 87 -6.94 -9.92 -2.42
N THR A 88 -6.76 -10.90 -1.54
CA THR A 88 -7.50 -12.16 -1.60
C THR A 88 -7.80 -12.71 -0.20
N LYS A 89 -8.96 -13.34 -0.06
CA LYS A 89 -9.33 -14.16 1.11
C LYS A 89 -9.06 -15.65 0.90
N SER A 90 -8.54 -16.04 -0.26
CA SER A 90 -8.21 -17.44 -0.57
C SER A 90 -6.73 -17.69 -0.30
N LEU A 91 -6.46 -18.44 0.78
CA LEU A 91 -5.11 -18.91 1.11
C LEU A 91 -4.51 -19.71 -0.06
N THR A 92 -5.28 -20.62 -0.65
CA THR A 92 -4.85 -21.43 -1.79
C THR A 92 -4.38 -20.55 -2.95
N LEU A 93 -5.11 -19.47 -3.26
CA LEU A 93 -4.75 -18.57 -4.35
C LEU A 93 -3.50 -17.76 -4.02
N TYR A 94 -3.36 -17.28 -2.78
CA TYR A 94 -2.12 -16.66 -2.29
C TYR A 94 -0.92 -17.60 -2.54
N TYR A 95 -1.08 -18.89 -2.23
CA TYR A 95 -0.06 -19.91 -2.45
C TYR A 95 0.23 -20.21 -3.92
N GLN A 96 -0.80 -20.26 -4.75
CA GLN A 96 -0.62 -20.48 -6.19
C GLN A 96 0.13 -19.32 -6.86
N MET A 97 -0.12 -18.07 -6.44
CA MET A 97 0.54 -16.89 -7.01
C MET A 97 2.02 -16.83 -6.61
N ILE A 98 2.33 -16.94 -5.32
CA ILE A 98 3.71 -16.89 -4.82
C ILE A 98 4.51 -18.09 -5.31
N GLY A 99 3.87 -19.26 -5.40
CA GLY A 99 4.49 -20.49 -5.91
C GLY A 99 5.04 -20.40 -7.33
N ARG A 100 4.68 -19.35 -8.11
CA ARG A 100 5.27 -19.10 -9.43
C ARG A 100 6.70 -18.57 -9.35
N GLY A 101 7.07 -17.88 -8.29
CA GLY A 101 8.45 -17.40 -8.07
C GLY A 101 9.35 -18.40 -7.32
N SER A 102 8.76 -19.35 -6.59
CA SER A 102 9.48 -20.20 -5.62
C SER A 102 10.29 -21.34 -6.23
N ARG A 103 10.20 -21.58 -7.55
CA ARG A 103 10.91 -22.67 -8.22
C ARG A 103 12.43 -22.42 -8.18
N PRO A 104 13.24 -23.30 -7.56
CA PRO A 104 14.68 -23.09 -7.46
C PRO A 104 15.39 -23.37 -8.80
N LEU A 105 16.46 -22.61 -9.08
CA LEU A 105 17.41 -22.88 -10.16
C LEU A 105 18.83 -22.86 -9.60
N PRO A 106 19.83 -23.46 -10.29
CA PRO A 106 21.22 -23.42 -9.84
C PRO A 106 21.74 -22.01 -9.53
N HIS A 107 21.31 -21.02 -10.31
CA HIS A 107 21.68 -19.60 -10.17
C HIS A 107 20.61 -18.74 -9.46
N LYS A 108 19.43 -19.29 -9.14
CA LYS A 108 18.33 -18.58 -8.47
C LYS A 108 17.91 -19.32 -7.20
N LYS A 109 18.44 -18.86 -6.06
CA LYS A 109 18.13 -19.41 -4.72
C LYS A 109 17.07 -18.62 -3.95
N THR A 110 16.82 -17.40 -4.37
CA THR A 110 15.89 -16.46 -3.71
C THR A 110 15.01 -15.81 -4.76
N PHE A 111 13.82 -15.39 -4.36
CA PHE A 111 12.91 -14.60 -5.19
C PHE A 111 12.25 -13.53 -4.30
N SER A 112 11.73 -12.47 -4.91
CA SER A 112 11.10 -11.36 -4.19
C SER A 112 9.58 -11.47 -4.26
N ILE A 113 8.91 -11.20 -3.14
CA ILE A 113 7.46 -11.06 -3.06
C ILE A 113 7.17 -9.60 -2.71
N ILE A 114 6.40 -8.91 -3.56
CA ILE A 114 5.90 -7.56 -3.30
C ILE A 114 4.39 -7.67 -3.14
N ASP A 115 3.90 -7.50 -1.93
CA ASP A 115 2.48 -7.60 -1.63
C ASP A 115 1.84 -6.22 -1.50
N LEU A 116 1.05 -5.84 -2.51
CA LEU A 116 0.26 -4.60 -2.52
C LEU A 116 -1.19 -4.84 -2.11
N GLY A 117 -1.54 -6.10 -1.82
CA GLY A 117 -2.89 -6.52 -1.47
C GLY A 117 -3.14 -6.71 0.01
N ASN A 118 -2.13 -6.52 0.87
CA ASN A 118 -2.16 -6.82 2.31
C ASN A 118 -2.43 -8.30 2.65
N ASN A 119 -2.06 -9.21 1.76
CA ASN A 119 -2.22 -10.64 1.93
C ASN A 119 -1.28 -11.20 3.02
N LEU A 120 -0.09 -10.64 3.17
CA LEU A 120 0.85 -10.95 4.26
C LEU A 120 0.21 -10.69 5.63
N ALA A 121 -0.51 -9.58 5.78
CA ALA A 121 -1.23 -9.28 7.01
C ALA A 121 -2.41 -10.24 7.27
N ARG A 122 -3.02 -10.80 6.20
CA ARG A 122 -4.13 -11.76 6.31
C ARG A 122 -3.69 -13.18 6.63
N PHE A 123 -2.57 -13.62 6.05
CA PHE A 123 -2.16 -15.02 6.08
C PHE A 123 -0.86 -15.27 6.83
N GLY A 124 -0.15 -14.21 7.23
CA GLY A 124 1.21 -14.32 7.75
C GLY A 124 2.25 -14.56 6.64
N PRO A 125 3.53 -14.68 7.03
CA PRO A 125 4.63 -15.02 6.13
C PRO A 125 4.35 -16.28 5.30
N TRP A 126 4.75 -16.23 4.03
CA TRP A 126 4.60 -17.32 3.07
C TRP A 126 5.22 -18.65 3.54
N GLU A 127 6.37 -18.56 4.20
CA GLU A 127 7.17 -19.67 4.69
C GLU A 127 6.64 -20.30 5.98
N GLU A 128 5.65 -19.66 6.63
CA GLU A 128 5.07 -20.16 7.87
C GLU A 128 4.27 -21.44 7.62
N LYS A 129 4.33 -22.37 8.58
CA LYS A 129 3.63 -23.65 8.46
C LYS A 129 2.13 -23.44 8.65
N VAL A 130 1.37 -23.84 7.64
CA VAL A 130 -0.10 -23.85 7.68
C VAL A 130 -0.59 -25.21 8.17
N ASP A 131 -1.43 -25.22 9.21
CA ASP A 131 -2.15 -26.41 9.64
C ASP A 131 -3.36 -26.66 8.72
N TRP A 132 -3.09 -27.35 7.61
CA TRP A 132 -4.14 -27.71 6.65
C TRP A 132 -5.23 -28.59 7.26
N TYR A 133 -4.89 -29.45 8.22
CA TYR A 133 -5.85 -30.36 8.82
C TYR A 133 -6.93 -29.59 9.58
N ASP A 134 -6.51 -28.60 10.38
CA ASP A 134 -7.43 -27.73 11.10
C ASP A 134 -8.32 -26.91 10.15
N ILE A 135 -7.73 -26.30 9.12
CA ILE A 135 -8.46 -25.54 8.11
C ILE A 135 -9.52 -26.40 7.40
N PHE A 136 -9.20 -27.63 7.03
CA PHE A 136 -10.17 -28.53 6.38
C PHE A 136 -11.26 -29.03 7.33
N ARG A 137 -10.95 -29.16 8.62
CA ARG A 137 -11.92 -29.60 9.64
C ARG A 137 -12.88 -28.48 10.03
N GLN A 138 -12.40 -27.23 10.08
CA GLN A 138 -13.16 -26.06 10.50
C GLN A 138 -12.98 -24.87 9.54
N PRO A 139 -13.44 -24.99 8.28
CA PRO A 139 -13.22 -23.97 7.26
C PRO A 139 -13.88 -22.63 7.59
N ASP A 140 -15.08 -22.63 8.17
CA ASP A 140 -15.78 -21.41 8.54
C ASP A 140 -15.05 -20.64 9.64
N TYR A 141 -14.51 -21.35 10.63
CA TYR A 141 -13.72 -20.75 11.71
C TYR A 141 -12.46 -20.07 11.17
N TYR A 142 -11.75 -20.76 10.27
CA TYR A 142 -10.59 -20.19 9.59
C TYR A 142 -10.95 -18.92 8.81
N ILE A 143 -12.01 -18.95 8.00
CA ILE A 143 -12.43 -17.80 7.18
C ILE A 143 -12.83 -16.61 8.06
N GLN A 144 -13.50 -16.85 9.18
CA GLN A 144 -13.88 -15.81 10.15
C GLN A 144 -12.67 -15.23 10.90
N GLY A 145 -11.61 -16.02 11.07
CA GLY A 145 -10.35 -15.59 11.68
C GLY A 145 -9.46 -14.75 10.76
N ILE A 146 -9.72 -14.71 9.44
CA ILE A 146 -8.96 -13.86 8.52
C ILE A 146 -9.26 -12.40 8.82
N MET A 147 -8.21 -11.63 9.11
CA MET A 147 -8.32 -10.19 9.36
C MET A 147 -9.05 -9.47 8.23
N ALA A 148 -10.02 -8.65 8.60
CA ALA A 148 -10.73 -7.79 7.67
C ALA A 148 -9.85 -6.59 7.26
N ASP A 149 -10.11 -6.04 6.08
CA ASP A 149 -9.33 -4.94 5.51
C ASP A 149 -9.29 -3.71 6.42
N ASP A 150 -10.41 -3.40 7.08
CA ASP A 150 -10.51 -2.29 8.03
C ASP A 150 -9.72 -2.53 9.31
N GLU A 151 -9.58 -3.78 9.75
CA GLU A 151 -8.74 -4.16 10.89
C GLU A 151 -7.26 -4.04 10.56
N ILE A 152 -6.86 -4.51 9.38
CA ILE A 152 -5.49 -4.37 8.88
C ILE A 152 -5.14 -2.89 8.76
N GLU A 153 -6.05 -2.07 8.22
CA GLU A 153 -5.85 -0.64 8.06
C GLU A 153 -5.65 0.11 9.38
N ARG A 154 -6.35 -0.31 10.44
CA ARG A 154 -6.17 0.25 11.80
C ARG A 154 -4.78 0.00 12.36
N ASN A 155 -4.15 -1.11 11.97
CA ASN A 155 -2.82 -1.49 12.46
C ASN A 155 -1.69 -0.84 11.67
N PHE A 156 -1.94 -0.26 10.49
CA PHE A 156 -0.91 0.48 9.76
C PHE A 156 -0.48 1.72 10.53
N LYS A 157 0.83 1.84 10.73
CA LYS A 157 1.47 3.05 11.24
C LYS A 157 2.10 3.80 10.08
N TYR A 158 1.78 5.08 9.96
CA TYR A 158 2.52 5.95 9.07
C TYR A 158 3.89 6.21 9.69
N GLU A 159 4.93 6.00 8.89
CA GLU A 159 6.29 6.41 9.21
C GLU A 159 6.71 7.48 8.20
N MET A 160 7.10 8.65 8.68
CA MET A 160 7.58 9.74 7.83
C MET A 160 8.87 9.29 7.13
N PRO A 161 8.94 9.31 5.78
CA PRO A 161 10.16 8.97 5.06
C PRO A 161 11.35 9.83 5.52
N GLN A 162 12.56 9.26 5.53
CA GLN A 162 13.75 9.96 6.04
C GLN A 162 13.98 11.31 5.33
N GLU A 163 13.88 11.34 4.00
CA GLU A 163 14.02 12.55 3.19
C GLU A 163 13.02 13.66 3.59
N LEU A 164 11.81 13.26 4.00
CA LEU A 164 10.80 14.18 4.49
C LEU A 164 11.10 14.62 5.92
N ARG A 165 11.55 13.70 6.78
CA ARG A 165 11.93 13.98 8.17
C ARG A 165 13.07 14.98 8.25
N GLU A 166 14.03 14.92 7.34
CA GLU A 166 15.16 15.87 7.25
C GLU A 166 14.70 17.31 6.97
N LYS A 167 13.61 17.50 6.21
CA LYS A 167 13.01 18.81 5.94
C LYS A 167 12.37 19.45 7.19
N PHE A 168 12.11 18.68 8.24
CA PHE A 168 11.55 19.17 9.52
C PHE A 168 12.55 19.12 10.67
N SER A 169 13.85 19.15 10.37
CA SER A 169 14.95 18.97 11.34
C SER A 169 15.02 20.01 12.45
N LYS A 170 14.43 21.21 12.29
CA LYS A 170 14.39 22.25 13.33
C LYS A 170 13.29 22.00 14.39
N SER A 171 12.34 21.11 14.12
CA SER A 171 11.22 20.82 15.02
C SER A 171 11.60 19.79 16.08
N VAL A 172 11.30 20.07 17.35
CA VAL A 172 11.56 19.14 18.48
C VAL A 172 10.54 18.00 18.54
N GLU A 173 9.28 18.28 18.22
CA GLU A 173 8.17 17.31 18.31
C GLU A 173 7.56 17.06 16.92
N ILE A 174 8.03 16.00 16.25
CA ILE A 174 7.55 15.61 14.91
C ILE A 174 6.35 14.67 15.02
N ASP A 175 6.39 13.73 15.95
CA ASP A 175 5.41 12.65 16.05
C ASP A 175 4.17 13.10 16.85
N PHE A 176 2.96 12.72 16.40
CA PHE A 176 1.70 13.05 17.07
C PHE A 176 0.79 11.84 17.23
N ASN A 177 0.45 11.49 18.47
CA ASN A 177 -0.42 10.36 18.77
C ASN A 177 -1.88 10.79 18.94
N VAL A 178 -2.66 10.63 17.87
CA VAL A 178 -4.09 10.98 17.83
C VAL A 178 -4.89 10.23 18.91
N ASN A 179 -4.61 8.94 19.13
CA ASN A 179 -5.34 8.12 20.08
C ASN A 179 -5.10 8.56 21.54
N GLU A 180 -3.86 8.94 21.87
CA GLU A 180 -3.53 9.46 23.19
C GLU A 180 -4.15 10.83 23.44
N GLU A 181 -4.06 11.75 22.48
CA GLU A 181 -4.69 13.06 22.59
C GLU A 181 -6.22 12.97 22.68
N TYR A 182 -6.83 12.03 21.96
CA TYR A 182 -8.26 11.75 22.09
C TYR A 182 -8.62 11.25 23.50
N LYS A 183 -7.86 10.29 24.04
CA LYS A 183 -8.06 9.82 25.43
C LYS A 183 -7.92 10.96 26.44
N LYS A 184 -6.96 11.87 26.26
CA LYS A 184 -6.81 13.06 27.10
C LYS A 184 -8.01 14.00 26.99
N ALA A 185 -8.47 14.29 25.78
CA ALA A 185 -9.64 15.15 25.54
C ALA A 185 -10.91 14.59 26.20
N VAL A 186 -11.17 13.29 26.05
CA VAL A 186 -12.32 12.62 26.68
C VAL A 186 -12.24 12.67 28.21
N LYS A 187 -11.07 12.39 28.79
CA LYS A 187 -10.87 12.47 30.25
C LYS A 187 -11.13 13.87 30.82
N LEU A 188 -10.85 14.91 30.03
CA LEU A 188 -11.05 16.31 30.41
C LEU A 188 -12.47 16.83 30.11
N GLY A 189 -13.37 15.99 29.59
CA GLY A 189 -14.71 16.40 29.16
C GLY A 189 -14.71 17.35 27.95
N GLY A 190 -13.61 17.39 27.20
CA GLY A 190 -13.42 18.25 26.04
C GLY A 190 -14.14 17.73 24.78
N LYS A 191 -14.16 18.56 23.73
CA LYS A 191 -14.71 18.18 22.43
C LYS A 191 -13.69 17.36 21.65
N SER A 192 -14.12 16.24 21.04
CA SER A 192 -13.26 15.40 20.18
C SER A 192 -12.53 16.20 19.10
N ARG A 193 -13.19 17.22 18.51
CA ARG A 193 -12.60 18.08 17.47
C ARG A 193 -11.30 18.78 17.89
N GLN A 194 -11.08 19.02 19.19
CA GLN A 194 -9.86 19.65 19.70
C GLN A 194 -8.59 18.85 19.37
N VAL A 195 -8.71 17.53 19.19
CA VAL A 195 -7.57 16.67 18.80
C VAL A 195 -7.03 17.06 17.43
N LEU A 196 -7.93 17.36 16.48
CA LEU A 196 -7.52 17.80 15.14
C LEU A 196 -6.98 19.22 15.16
N ASP A 197 -7.56 20.11 15.96
CA ASP A 197 -7.05 21.48 16.08
C ASP A 197 -5.60 21.48 16.65
N LYS A 198 -5.31 20.66 17.66
CA LYS A 198 -3.93 20.45 18.16
C LYS A 198 -2.99 19.85 17.10
N SER A 199 -3.50 18.89 16.33
CA SER A 199 -2.74 18.29 15.24
C SER A 199 -2.36 19.33 14.18
N ILE A 200 -3.31 20.20 13.80
CA ILE A 200 -3.09 21.30 12.86
C ILE A 200 -2.06 22.29 13.43
N GLU A 201 -2.15 22.62 14.71
CA GLU A 201 -1.21 23.52 15.38
C GLU A 201 0.21 22.98 15.38
N GLN A 202 0.39 21.68 15.62
CA GLN A 202 1.69 21.04 15.52
C GLN A 202 2.24 21.07 14.08
N HIS A 203 1.44 20.70 13.07
CA HIS A 203 1.87 20.81 11.67
C HIS A 203 2.22 22.25 11.27
N ALA A 204 1.41 23.23 11.69
CA ALA A 204 1.69 24.63 11.41
C ALA A 204 3.03 25.06 12.03
N LYS A 205 3.28 24.69 13.29
CA LYS A 205 4.54 24.92 13.98
C LYS A 205 5.71 24.29 13.24
N MET A 206 5.59 23.03 12.83
CA MET A 206 6.62 22.32 12.07
C MET A 206 6.93 23.04 10.74
N CYS A 207 5.92 23.49 10.01
CA CYS A 207 6.12 24.24 8.77
C CYS A 207 6.82 25.58 9.04
N ILE A 208 6.35 26.38 10.00
CA ILE A 208 6.90 27.71 10.33
C ILE A 208 8.35 27.61 10.81
N GLU A 209 8.66 26.67 11.71
CA GLU A 209 10.03 26.51 12.25
C GLU A 209 11.04 26.14 11.16
N ASN A 210 10.60 25.48 10.08
CA ASN A 210 11.45 24.98 9.00
C ASN A 210 11.39 25.79 7.70
N SER A 211 10.77 26.97 7.70
CA SER A 211 10.66 27.84 6.53
C SER A 211 11.21 29.25 6.80
N GLU A 212 11.57 29.97 5.74
CA GLU A 212 12.01 31.37 5.81
C GLU A 212 10.84 32.33 5.58
N ASP A 213 9.87 31.93 4.75
CA ASP A 213 8.68 32.72 4.44
C ASP A 213 7.39 31.87 4.39
N VAL A 214 6.27 32.55 4.16
CA VAL A 214 4.93 31.94 4.08
C VAL A 214 4.82 30.96 2.90
N MET A 215 5.52 31.20 1.80
CA MET A 215 5.42 30.35 0.60
C MET A 215 6.17 29.04 0.82
N ASP A 216 7.36 29.10 1.40
CA ASP A 216 8.14 27.92 1.80
C ASP A 216 7.36 27.06 2.80
N ALA A 217 6.74 27.70 3.80
CA ALA A 217 5.91 27.02 4.79
C ALA A 217 4.73 26.27 4.14
N ARG A 218 4.11 26.86 3.11
CA ARG A 218 3.03 26.22 2.34
C ARG A 218 3.54 25.04 1.53
N CYS A 219 4.69 25.14 0.89
CA CYS A 219 5.30 24.00 0.19
C CYS A 219 5.60 22.84 1.15
N LEU A 220 6.09 23.11 2.36
CA LEU A 220 6.27 22.07 3.39
C LEU A 220 4.95 21.43 3.81
N ALA A 221 3.88 22.23 3.93
CA ALA A 221 2.56 21.72 4.30
C ALA A 221 1.97 20.74 3.26
N GLU A 222 2.21 20.99 1.97
CA GLU A 222 1.78 20.07 0.90
C GLU A 222 2.43 18.68 1.02
N LEU A 223 3.69 18.61 1.47
CA LEU A 223 4.39 17.35 1.68
C LEU A 223 3.81 16.50 2.82
N LEU A 224 3.06 17.12 3.74
CA LEU A 224 2.43 16.46 4.88
C LEU A 224 1.07 15.82 4.55
N SER A 225 0.57 15.92 3.30
CA SER A 225 -0.79 15.44 2.95
C SER A 225 -1.04 13.95 3.32
N ASN A 226 -0.04 13.09 3.16
CA ASN A 226 -0.12 11.67 3.55
C ASN A 226 -0.24 11.49 5.07
N GLU A 227 0.48 12.28 5.85
CA GLU A 227 0.40 12.25 7.30
C GLU A 227 -0.93 12.83 7.81
N ILE A 228 -1.42 13.91 7.18
CA ILE A 228 -2.73 14.50 7.46
C ILE A 228 -3.83 13.45 7.28
N GLU A 229 -3.81 12.74 6.15
CA GLU A 229 -4.76 11.66 5.86
C GLU A 229 -4.68 10.54 6.90
N TYR A 230 -3.47 10.15 7.30
CA TYR A 230 -3.26 9.18 8.36
C TYR A 230 -3.87 9.60 9.70
N ARG A 231 -3.62 10.84 10.15
CA ARG A 231 -4.12 11.37 11.42
C ARG A 231 -5.65 11.50 11.42
N ILE A 232 -6.24 11.91 10.29
CA ILE A 232 -7.70 11.97 10.11
C ILE A 232 -8.31 10.59 10.17
N ARG A 233 -7.68 9.58 9.55
CA ARG A 233 -8.15 8.20 9.61
C ARG A 233 -8.15 7.68 11.05
N LEU A 234 -7.07 7.88 11.80
CA LEU A 234 -7.01 7.53 13.23
C LEU A 234 -8.10 8.22 14.04
N PHE A 235 -8.32 9.51 13.78
CA PHE A 235 -9.37 10.28 14.43
C PHE A 235 -10.75 9.71 14.10
N SER A 236 -10.98 9.26 12.87
CA SER A 236 -12.25 8.68 12.44
C SER A 236 -12.62 7.40 13.20
N TYR A 237 -11.61 6.60 13.58
CA TYR A 237 -11.81 5.41 14.42
C TYR A 237 -12.17 5.75 15.86
N CYS A 238 -11.82 6.95 16.34
CA CYS A 238 -12.17 7.40 17.69
C CYS A 238 -13.61 7.91 17.79
N ILE A 239 -14.20 8.33 16.68
CA ILE A 239 -15.57 8.87 16.60
C ILE A 239 -16.54 7.85 15.97
N THR A 240 -17.82 8.20 15.90
CA THR A 240 -18.83 7.38 15.23
C THR A 240 -18.49 7.17 13.75
N LYS A 241 -18.83 5.99 13.22
CA LYS A 241 -18.58 5.58 11.82
C LYS A 241 -18.90 6.73 10.85
N SER A 242 -17.86 7.27 10.25
CA SER A 242 -17.91 8.42 9.36
C SER A 242 -17.92 7.98 7.90
N SER A 243 -18.65 8.68 7.03
CA SER A 243 -18.67 8.38 5.59
C SER A 243 -17.36 8.81 4.91
N GLU A 244 -17.02 8.19 3.78
CA GLU A 244 -15.87 8.61 2.96
C GLU A 244 -15.97 10.09 2.55
N SER A 245 -17.18 10.56 2.22
CA SER A 245 -17.44 11.97 1.91
C SER A 245 -17.09 12.90 3.06
N TYR A 246 -17.35 12.48 4.29
CA TYR A 246 -17.00 13.25 5.48
C TYR A 246 -15.49 13.28 5.71
N LEU A 247 -14.79 12.16 5.51
CA LEU A 247 -13.33 12.11 5.64
C LEU A 247 -12.63 12.97 4.61
N LYS A 248 -13.12 12.98 3.36
CA LYS A 248 -12.62 13.86 2.31
C LYS A 248 -12.81 15.33 2.69
N TRP A 249 -14.02 15.70 3.10
CA TRP A 249 -14.30 17.06 3.59
C TRP A 249 -13.42 17.44 4.77
N LEU A 250 -13.18 16.51 5.71
CA LEU A 250 -12.36 16.75 6.88
C LEU A 250 -10.89 16.98 6.52
N LYS A 251 -10.38 16.28 5.49
CA LYS A 251 -9.05 16.51 4.92
C LYS A 251 -8.93 17.91 4.32
N GLU A 252 -9.90 18.30 3.50
CA GLU A 252 -9.96 19.63 2.90
C GLU A 252 -10.07 20.74 3.97
N ASP A 253 -10.90 20.54 5.02
CA ASP A 253 -10.99 21.48 6.15
C ASP A 253 -9.67 21.58 6.93
N TYR A 254 -8.98 20.45 7.12
CA TYR A 254 -7.68 20.39 7.79
C TYR A 254 -6.63 21.19 7.01
N GLU A 255 -6.45 20.89 5.72
CA GLU A 255 -5.45 21.55 4.86
C GLU A 255 -5.73 23.06 4.75
N ARG A 256 -7.01 23.45 4.62
CA ARG A 256 -7.42 24.86 4.62
C ARG A 256 -7.05 25.57 5.93
N LYS A 257 -7.35 24.95 7.08
CA LYS A 257 -7.03 25.52 8.40
C LYS A 257 -5.52 25.58 8.65
N LEU A 258 -4.77 24.58 8.19
CA LEU A 258 -3.31 24.57 8.25
C LEU A 258 -2.73 25.75 7.48
N SER A 259 -3.19 25.99 6.25
CA SER A 259 -2.77 27.14 5.44
C SER A 259 -3.10 28.49 6.10
N LEU A 260 -4.27 28.60 6.73
CA LEU A 260 -4.65 29.80 7.51
C LEU A 260 -3.74 30.01 8.72
N LYS A 261 -3.42 28.94 9.47
CA LYS A 261 -2.54 29.00 10.64
C LYS A 261 -1.10 29.35 10.26
N ILE A 262 -0.60 28.82 9.14
CA ILE A 262 0.70 29.19 8.58
C ILE A 262 0.72 30.69 8.25
N THR A 263 -0.32 31.18 7.57
CA THR A 263 -0.41 32.61 7.20
C THR A 263 -0.51 33.53 8.42
N GLN A 264 -1.04 33.06 9.54
CA GLN A 264 -1.10 33.81 10.81
C GLN A 264 0.19 33.75 11.64
N GLY A 265 1.08 32.80 11.34
CA GLY A 265 2.32 32.56 12.08
C GLY A 265 3.52 33.37 11.58
N PHE A 266 3.37 34.05 10.44
CA PHE A 266 4.31 34.99 9.85
C PHE A 266 3.69 36.40 9.86
#